data_AF-A0A962N8L0-F1
#
_entry.id   AF-A0A962N8L0-F1
#
_cell.length_a   1.000
_cell.length_b   1.000
_cell.length_c   1.000
_cell.angle_alpha   90.00
_cell.angle_beta   90.00
_cell.angle_gamma   90.00
#
_symmetry.space_group_name_H-M   'P 1'
#
loop_
_entity.id
_entity.type
_entity.pdbx_description
1 polymer ?
#
loop_
_entity_poly.entity_id
_entity_poly.type
_entity_poly.pdbx_seq_one_letter_code
_entity_poly.pdbx_strand_id
1 'polypeptide(L)'
;MQYIYTMIGVSKTVPPKREIIKDISLSFFPGAKIGLLGLNGAGKSTVLRIMAGVDQDFQGEARPQTDIKVGYLAQEPELDDEQTVREAVEGGLADIVNAQARLDEVYAAYAEPDADFDALAAEQARLEAILQAGDGHNLELQLEIAADALRLPPWEAR
;
A
#
# COMPACT_ATOMS: atom_id res chain seq x y z
N MET A 1 21.20 -11.61 -11.66
CA MET A 1 19.73 -11.60 -11.69
C MET A 1 19.25 -10.98 -10.39
N GLN A 2 18.44 -9.93 -10.45
CA GLN A 2 17.95 -9.21 -9.26
C GLN A 2 16.56 -9.75 -8.90
N TYR A 3 16.43 -10.32 -7.70
CA TYR A 3 15.15 -10.78 -7.17
C TYR A 3 14.45 -9.64 -6.43
N ILE A 4 13.13 -9.53 -6.61
CA ILE A 4 12.31 -8.55 -5.89
C ILE A 4 12.04 -8.99 -4.44
N TYR A 5 12.08 -10.30 -4.20
CA TYR A 5 11.87 -10.88 -2.87
C TYR A 5 12.53 -12.27 -2.79
N THR A 6 13.14 -12.58 -1.65
CA THR A 6 13.84 -13.86 -1.42
C THR A 6 13.45 -14.43 -0.05
N MET A 7 13.18 -15.74 -0.01
CA MET A 7 13.03 -16.56 1.19
C MET A 7 14.07 -17.68 1.16
N ILE A 8 14.77 -17.92 2.26
CA ILE A 8 15.82 -18.93 2.39
C ILE A 8 15.56 -19.75 3.66
N GLY A 9 15.27 -21.03 3.48
CA GLY A 9 15.06 -22.00 4.57
C GLY A 9 13.97 -21.61 5.56
N VAL A 10 12.91 -20.94 5.09
CA VAL A 10 11.90 -20.37 5.99
C VAL A 10 11.03 -21.47 6.59
N SER A 11 10.93 -21.48 7.92
CA SER A 11 10.10 -22.44 8.66
C SER A 11 9.29 -21.73 9.75
N LYS A 12 8.03 -22.15 9.94
CA LYS A 12 7.14 -21.66 11.00
C LYS A 12 6.56 -22.83 11.74
N THR A 13 6.79 -22.86 13.05
CA THR A 13 6.15 -23.78 13.99
C THR A 13 5.33 -22.97 14.98
N VAL A 14 4.11 -23.41 15.25
CA VAL A 14 3.24 -22.82 16.27
C VAL A 14 3.03 -23.78 17.45
N PRO A 15 2.74 -23.28 18.67
CA PRO A 15 2.46 -24.14 19.81
C PRO A 15 1.32 -25.15 19.58
N PRO A 16 1.37 -26.35 20.19
CA PRO A 16 2.46 -26.84 21.03
C PRO A 16 3.71 -27.24 20.23
N LYS A 17 3.58 -27.82 19.03
CA LYS A 17 4.69 -28.16 18.09
C LYS A 17 4.19 -28.38 16.64
N ARG A 18 3.21 -27.60 16.18
CA ARG A 18 2.65 -27.77 14.83
C ARG A 18 3.49 -27.01 13.81
N GLU A 19 4.16 -27.73 12.92
CA GLU A 19 4.86 -27.15 11.77
C GLU A 19 3.83 -26.72 10.71
N ILE A 20 3.82 -25.44 10.35
CA ILE A 20 2.89 -24.86 9.36
C ILE A 20 3.53 -24.81 7.97
N ILE A 21 4.80 -24.39 7.93
CA ILE A 21 5.67 -24.44 6.76
C ILE A 21 7.06 -24.88 7.21
N LYS A 22 7.76 -25.60 6.35
CA LYS A 22 9.09 -26.16 6.63
C LYS A 22 10.03 -25.89 5.46
N ASP A 23 11.19 -25.32 5.77
CA ASP A 23 12.35 -25.18 4.91
C ASP A 23 12.02 -24.65 3.51
N ILE A 24 11.17 -23.62 3.44
CA ILE A 24 10.76 -23.05 2.16
C ILE A 24 11.84 -22.08 1.66
N SER A 25 12.28 -22.30 0.43
CA SER A 25 13.21 -21.40 -0.26
C SER A 25 12.58 -20.97 -1.58
N LEU A 26 12.29 -19.67 -1.69
CA LEU A 26 11.57 -19.06 -2.80
C LEU A 26 12.31 -17.81 -3.26
N SER A 27 12.27 -17.50 -4.54
CA SER A 27 12.82 -16.25 -5.06
C SER A 27 11.95 -15.76 -6.21
N PHE A 28 11.64 -14.48 -6.16
CA PHE A 28 10.67 -13.85 -7.05
C PHE A 28 11.35 -12.82 -7.92
N PHE A 29 11.02 -12.82 -9.21
CA PHE A 29 11.50 -11.82 -10.15
C PHE A 29 10.56 -10.61 -10.20
N PRO A 30 11.08 -9.39 -10.46
CA PRO A 30 10.24 -8.25 -10.76
C PRO A 30 9.23 -8.56 -11.87
N GLY A 31 7.97 -8.15 -11.70
CA GLY A 31 6.89 -8.36 -12.67
C GLY A 31 6.27 -9.77 -12.70
N ALA A 32 6.74 -10.70 -11.87
CA ALA A 32 6.16 -12.04 -11.79
C ALA A 32 4.74 -12.00 -11.20
N LYS A 33 3.79 -12.71 -11.85
CA LYS A 33 2.44 -12.95 -11.33
C LYS A 33 2.35 -14.39 -10.83
N ILE A 34 2.06 -14.57 -9.55
CA ILE A 34 2.26 -15.85 -8.88
C ILE A 34 1.01 -16.23 -8.11
N GLY A 35 0.46 -17.41 -8.42
CA GLY A 35 -0.61 -18.03 -7.66
C GLY A 35 -0.05 -19.02 -6.64
N LEU A 36 -0.35 -18.82 -5.35
CA LEU A 36 -0.01 -19.78 -4.31
C LEU A 36 -1.19 -20.73 -4.09
N LEU A 37 -1.02 -22.00 -4.45
CA LEU A 37 -2.04 -23.03 -4.37
C LEU A 37 -1.75 -24.04 -3.25
N GLY A 38 -2.80 -24.70 -2.75
CA GLY A 38 -2.69 -25.72 -1.71
C GLY A 38 -3.98 -25.86 -0.91
N LEU A 39 -4.09 -26.93 -0.14
CA LEU A 39 -5.25 -27.19 0.72
C LEU A 39 -5.40 -26.13 1.82
N ASN A 40 -6.57 -26.08 2.45
CA ASN A 40 -6.78 -25.27 3.65
C ASN A 40 -5.84 -25.75 4.76
N GLY A 41 -5.16 -24.81 5.42
CA GLY A 41 -4.15 -25.13 6.42
C GLY A 41 -2.76 -25.47 5.87
N ALA A 42 -2.53 -25.46 4.55
CA ALA A 42 -1.21 -25.72 3.95
C ALA A 42 -0.17 -24.60 4.15
N GLY A 43 -0.47 -23.58 4.97
CA GLY A 43 0.46 -22.49 5.27
C GLY A 43 0.47 -21.31 4.29
N LYS A 44 -0.42 -21.28 3.29
CA LYS A 44 -0.48 -20.20 2.28
C LYS A 44 -0.53 -18.79 2.89
N SER A 45 -1.50 -18.55 3.77
CA SER A 45 -1.64 -17.25 4.44
C SER A 45 -0.44 -16.94 5.35
N THR A 46 0.21 -17.96 5.91
CA THR A 46 1.44 -17.79 6.70
C THR A 46 2.59 -17.29 5.83
N VAL A 47 2.80 -17.89 4.64
CA VAL A 47 3.81 -17.42 3.68
C VAL A 47 3.55 -15.96 3.29
N LEU A 48 2.31 -15.62 2.94
CA LEU A 48 1.96 -14.25 2.56
C LEU A 48 2.16 -13.24 3.69
N ARG A 49 1.81 -13.58 4.94
CA ARG A 49 2.05 -12.71 6.11
C ARG A 49 3.54 -12.51 6.40
N ILE A 50 4.36 -13.56 6.26
CA ILE A 50 5.82 -13.44 6.37
C ILE A 50 6.35 -12.53 5.27
N MET A 51 5.90 -12.73 4.03
CA MET A 51 6.30 -11.90 2.88
C MET A 51 5.93 -10.43 3.08
N ALA A 52 4.77 -10.17 3.68
CA ALA A 52 4.28 -8.84 4.02
C ALA A 52 4.98 -8.19 5.23
N GLY A 53 5.82 -8.93 5.96
CA GLY A 53 6.41 -8.47 7.22
C GLY A 53 5.46 -8.43 8.41
N VAL A 54 4.23 -8.95 8.27
CA VAL A 54 3.19 -9.03 9.31
C VAL A 54 3.52 -10.11 10.34
N ASP A 55 4.06 -11.26 9.92
CA ASP A 55 4.52 -12.32 10.81
C ASP A 55 6.05 -12.42 10.71
N GLN A 56 6.74 -12.01 11.78
CA GLN A 56 8.21 -11.98 11.84
C GLN A 56 8.79 -13.12 12.70
N ASP A 57 7.93 -13.93 13.32
CA ASP A 57 8.34 -15.03 14.18
C ASP A 57 8.53 -16.30 13.34
N PHE A 58 9.61 -16.38 12.58
CA PHE A 58 9.93 -17.55 11.77
C PHE A 58 11.43 -17.84 11.81
N GLN A 59 11.81 -19.06 11.41
CA GLN A 59 13.21 -19.44 11.21
C GLN A 59 13.59 -19.23 9.75
N GLY A 60 14.88 -18.99 9.48
CA GLY A 60 15.37 -18.71 8.13
C GLY A 60 15.41 -17.22 7.82
N GLU A 61 15.39 -16.86 6.54
CA GLU A 61 15.49 -15.48 6.06
C GLU A 61 14.37 -15.18 5.07
N ALA A 62 13.64 -14.08 5.27
CA ALA A 62 12.68 -13.56 4.30
C ALA A 62 12.94 -12.07 4.13
N ARG A 63 13.35 -11.66 2.92
CA ARG A 63 13.72 -10.27 2.65
C ARG A 63 13.17 -9.75 1.32
N PRO A 64 12.49 -8.60 1.33
CA PRO A 64 12.24 -7.83 0.12
C PRO A 64 13.55 -7.22 -0.41
N GLN A 65 13.55 -6.84 -1.69
CA GLN A 65 14.57 -5.95 -2.24
C GLN A 65 14.52 -4.58 -1.51
N THR A 66 15.67 -3.92 -1.36
CA THR A 66 15.74 -2.56 -0.82
C THR A 66 14.88 -1.59 -1.63
N ASP A 67 14.25 -0.64 -0.93
CA ASP A 67 13.41 0.44 -1.47
C ASP A 67 12.13 0.01 -2.21
N ILE A 68 11.65 -1.22 -1.99
CA ILE A 68 10.33 -1.62 -2.48
C ILE A 68 9.24 -1.34 -1.46
N LYS A 69 8.05 -0.98 -1.94
CA LYS A 69 6.83 -0.97 -1.13
C LYS A 69 6.15 -2.33 -1.23
N VAL A 70 5.78 -2.91 -0.08
CA VAL A 70 5.02 -4.15 -0.01
C VAL A 70 3.59 -3.83 0.42
N GLY A 71 2.63 -4.08 -0.46
CA GLY A 71 1.20 -4.01 -0.13
C GLY A 71 0.70 -5.39 0.30
N TYR A 72 -0.07 -5.45 1.38
CA TYR A 72 -0.70 -6.67 1.88
C TYR A 72 -2.18 -6.44 2.12
N LEU A 73 -3.01 -7.22 1.41
CA LEU A 73 -4.45 -7.26 1.60
C LEU A 73 -4.81 -8.52 2.40
N ALA A 74 -5.31 -8.32 3.62
CA ALA A 74 -5.78 -9.42 4.46
C ALA A 74 -7.06 -10.03 3.89
N GLN A 75 -7.37 -11.27 4.30
CA GLN A 75 -8.63 -11.93 3.91
C GLN A 75 -9.85 -11.21 4.49
N GLU A 76 -9.71 -10.77 5.74
CA GLU A 76 -10.65 -9.89 6.43
C GLU A 76 -9.95 -8.53 6.54
N PRO A 77 -10.26 -7.57 5.65
CA PRO A 77 -9.69 -6.23 5.76
C PRO A 77 -10.25 -5.53 6.99
N GLU A 78 -9.38 -4.82 7.71
CA GLU A 78 -9.78 -3.89 8.75
C GLU A 78 -10.11 -2.56 8.07
N LEU A 79 -11.37 -2.15 8.13
CA LEU A 79 -11.86 -0.88 7.62
C LEU A 79 -12.45 -0.10 8.78
N ASP A 80 -12.45 1.23 8.66
CA ASP A 80 -13.10 2.11 9.62
C ASP A 80 -14.59 2.20 9.28
N ASP A 81 -15.44 1.64 10.13
CA ASP A 81 -16.90 1.60 9.94
C ASP A 81 -17.54 3.00 9.95
N GLU A 82 -16.82 4.04 10.39
CA GLU A 82 -17.31 5.42 10.33
C GLU A 82 -17.07 6.07 8.97
N GLN A 83 -16.14 5.53 8.17
CA GLN A 83 -15.77 6.04 6.85
C GLN A 83 -16.75 5.57 5.78
N THR A 84 -16.97 6.43 4.80
CA THR A 84 -17.57 6.06 3.53
C THR A 84 -16.58 5.30 2.65
N VAL A 85 -17.07 4.59 1.64
CA VAL A 85 -16.22 3.92 0.63
C VAL A 85 -15.23 4.91 0.01
N ARG A 86 -15.66 6.15 -0.26
CA ARG A 86 -14.79 7.18 -0.83
C ARG A 86 -13.65 7.55 0.10
N GLU A 87 -13.96 7.82 1.37
CA GLU A 87 -12.96 8.17 2.39
C GLU A 87 -11.95 7.03 2.60
N ALA A 88 -12.41 5.77 2.62
CA ALA A 88 -11.54 4.61 2.76
C ALA A 88 -10.56 4.46 1.58
N VAL A 89 -11.03 4.69 0.35
CA VAL A 89 -10.19 4.61 -0.86
C VAL A 89 -9.24 5.80 -0.96
N GLU A 90 -9.73 7.02 -0.71
CA GLU A 90 -8.92 8.24 -0.69
C GLU A 90 -7.85 8.19 0.41
N GLY A 91 -8.10 7.50 1.53
CA GLY A 91 -7.09 7.21 2.55
C GLY A 91 -5.86 6.47 2.00
N GLY A 92 -6.04 5.62 0.98
CA GLY A 92 -4.94 4.98 0.26
C GLY A 92 -4.13 5.92 -0.63
N LEU A 93 -4.66 7.11 -0.92
CA LEU A 93 -4.08 8.17 -1.76
C LEU A 93 -3.86 9.47 -0.97
N ALA A 94 -3.78 9.37 0.36
CA ALA A 94 -3.73 10.52 1.26
C ALA A 94 -2.63 11.53 0.89
N ASP A 95 -1.45 11.06 0.45
CA ASP A 95 -0.35 11.95 0.03
C ASP A 95 -0.78 12.89 -1.12
N ILE A 96 -1.55 12.39 -2.09
CA ILE A 96 -2.03 13.15 -3.25
C ILE A 96 -3.18 14.06 -2.83
N VAL A 97 -4.17 13.50 -2.11
CA VAL A 97 -5.36 14.24 -1.65
C VAL A 97 -4.95 15.42 -0.75
N ASN A 98 -4.07 15.17 0.22
CA ASN A 98 -3.56 16.20 1.12
C ASN A 98 -2.71 17.23 0.37
N ALA A 99 -1.91 16.81 -0.61
CA ALA A 99 -1.13 17.74 -1.42
C ALA A 99 -2.02 18.69 -2.23
N GLN A 100 -3.11 18.19 -2.81
CA GLN A 100 -4.08 19.00 -3.55
C GLN A 100 -4.80 19.99 -2.63
N ALA A 101 -5.34 19.53 -1.50
CA ALA A 101 -6.02 20.39 -0.54
C ALA A 101 -5.08 21.49 -0.01
N ARG A 102 -3.82 21.14 0.31
CA ARG A 102 -2.82 22.09 0.77
C ARG A 102 -2.41 23.08 -0.33
N LEU A 103 -2.38 22.66 -1.58
CA LEU A 103 -2.08 23.53 -2.71
C LEU A 103 -3.19 24.59 -2.89
N ASP A 104 -4.45 24.22 -2.70
CA ASP A 104 -5.57 25.17 -2.73
C ASP A 104 -5.48 26.20 -1.60
N GLU A 105 -5.08 25.78 -0.39
CA GLU A 105 -4.79 26.69 0.72
C GLU A 105 -3.62 27.64 0.43
N VAL A 106 -2.56 27.15 -0.22
CA VAL A 106 -1.43 27.99 -0.66
C VAL A 106 -1.89 29.03 -1.68
N TYR A 107 -2.76 28.65 -2.62
CA TYR A 107 -3.34 29.59 -3.57
C TYR A 107 -4.21 30.66 -2.90
N ALA A 108 -5.00 30.30 -1.90
CA ALA A 108 -5.75 31.26 -1.11
C ALA A 108 -4.82 32.22 -0.33
N ALA A 109 -3.73 31.69 0.25
CA ALA A 109 -2.79 32.47 1.04
C ALA A 109 -2.04 33.54 0.23
N TYR A 110 -1.85 33.36 -1.08
CA TYR A 110 -1.27 34.40 -1.95
C TYR A 110 -2.09 35.69 -2.01
N ALA A 111 -3.39 35.63 -1.67
CA ALA A 111 -4.25 36.81 -1.65
C ALA A 111 -4.08 37.66 -0.38
N GLU A 112 -3.36 37.18 0.64
CA GLU A 112 -3.18 37.88 1.90
C GLU A 112 -2.18 39.05 1.77
N PRO A 113 -2.43 40.21 2.41
CA PRO A 113 -1.61 41.42 2.25
C PRO A 113 -0.16 41.27 2.73
N ASP A 114 0.09 40.36 3.67
CA ASP A 114 1.37 40.06 4.30
C ASP A 114 1.91 38.67 3.93
N ALA A 115 1.42 38.11 2.83
CA ALA A 115 1.84 36.81 2.33
C ALA A 115 3.36 36.75 2.08
N ASP A 116 4.00 35.70 2.62
CA ASP A 116 5.39 35.37 2.31
C ASP A 116 5.45 34.64 0.96
N PHE A 117 5.59 35.41 -0.11
CA PHE A 117 5.60 34.89 -1.49
C PHE A 117 6.71 33.87 -1.73
N ASP A 118 7.87 34.01 -1.09
CA ASP A 118 9.00 33.09 -1.29
C ASP A 118 8.71 31.74 -0.61
N ALA A 119 8.16 31.77 0.60
CA ALA A 119 7.76 30.54 1.30
C ALA A 119 6.60 29.82 0.59
N LEU A 120 5.59 30.58 0.13
CA LEU A 120 4.45 30.03 -0.61
C LEU A 120 4.88 29.42 -1.95
N ALA A 121 5.79 30.05 -2.68
CA ALA A 121 6.32 29.52 -3.94
C ALA A 121 7.11 28.22 -3.74
N ALA A 122 7.93 28.14 -2.68
CA ALA A 122 8.68 26.94 -2.35
C ALA A 122 7.74 25.77 -1.98
N GLU A 123 6.68 26.04 -1.20
CA GLU A 123 5.70 25.03 -0.82
C GLU A 123 4.85 24.59 -2.01
N GLN A 124 4.39 25.53 -2.85
CA GLN A 124 3.69 25.23 -4.10
C GLN A 124 4.50 24.27 -4.97
N ALA A 125 5.79 24.56 -5.22
CA ALA A 125 6.65 23.72 -6.04
C ALA A 125 6.79 22.29 -5.50
N ARG A 126 6.86 22.14 -4.17
CA ARG A 126 6.90 20.82 -3.52
C ARG A 126 5.60 20.06 -3.71
N LEU A 127 4.46 20.70 -3.51
CA LEU A 127 3.14 20.08 -3.62
C LEU A 127 2.84 19.67 -5.07
N GLU A 128 3.14 20.55 -6.03
CA GLU A 128 3.02 20.24 -7.46
C GLU A 128 3.90 19.04 -7.86
N ALA A 129 5.11 18.93 -7.31
CA ALA A 129 5.97 17.76 -7.56
C ALA A 129 5.36 16.46 -7.03
N ILE A 130 4.68 16.48 -5.88
CA ILE A 130 3.95 15.32 -5.33
C ILE A 130 2.78 14.95 -6.26
N LEU A 131 1.98 15.93 -6.66
CA LEU A 131 0.84 15.72 -7.54
C LEU A 131 1.27 15.19 -8.92
N GLN A 132 2.34 15.72 -9.49
CA GLN A 132 2.88 15.21 -10.76
C GLN A 132 3.39 13.78 -10.64
N ALA A 133 4.11 13.45 -9.56
CA ALA A 133 4.62 12.10 -9.34
C ALA A 133 3.50 11.07 -9.14
N GLY A 134 2.37 11.49 -8.57
CA GLY A 134 1.18 10.66 -8.31
C GLY A 134 0.11 10.67 -9.39
N ASP A 135 0.30 11.38 -10.51
CA ASP A 135 -0.75 11.64 -11.52
C ASP A 135 -2.04 12.24 -10.91
N GLY A 136 -1.89 13.13 -9.92
CA GLY A 136 -2.97 13.69 -9.13
C GLY A 136 -4.02 14.47 -9.95
N HIS A 137 -3.65 14.97 -11.13
CA HIS A 137 -4.59 15.63 -12.04
C HIS A 137 -5.66 14.69 -12.62
N ASN A 138 -5.40 13.38 -12.62
CA ASN A 138 -6.34 12.34 -13.07
C ASN A 138 -6.97 11.58 -11.90
N LEU A 139 -6.84 12.07 -10.66
CA LEU A 139 -7.23 11.36 -9.45
C LEU A 139 -8.68 10.86 -9.50
N GLU A 140 -9.64 11.71 -9.85
CA GLU A 140 -11.06 11.31 -9.93
C GLU A 140 -11.28 10.17 -10.92
N LEU A 141 -10.64 10.25 -12.11
CA LEU A 141 -10.74 9.18 -13.11
C LEU A 141 -10.09 7.89 -12.61
N GLN A 142 -8.95 7.97 -11.93
CA GLN A 142 -8.28 6.80 -11.35
C GLN A 142 -9.13 6.15 -10.26
N LEU A 143 -9.79 6.96 -9.41
CA LEU A 143 -10.72 6.50 -8.39
C LEU A 143 -11.90 5.76 -9.02
N GLU A 144 -12.52 6.32 -10.06
CA GLU A 144 -13.64 5.69 -10.77
C GLU A 144 -13.23 4.38 -11.46
N ILE A 145 -12.08 4.35 -12.13
CA ILE A 145 -11.55 3.12 -12.75
C ILE A 145 -11.28 2.05 -11.69
N ALA A 146 -10.67 2.44 -10.57
CA ALA A 146 -10.38 1.50 -9.47
C ALA A 146 -11.68 0.97 -8.84
N ALA A 147 -12.68 1.82 -8.65
CA ALA A 147 -13.98 1.44 -8.10
C ALA A 147 -14.72 0.44 -8.99
N ASP A 148 -14.76 0.67 -10.30
CA ASP A 148 -15.36 -0.25 -11.25
C ASP A 148 -14.60 -1.59 -11.30
N ALA A 149 -13.26 -1.54 -11.37
CA ALA A 149 -12.41 -2.73 -11.42
C ALA A 149 -12.55 -3.63 -10.18
N LEU A 150 -12.67 -3.02 -9.00
CA LEU A 150 -12.85 -3.70 -7.72
C LEU A 150 -14.33 -3.97 -7.39
N ARG A 151 -15.26 -3.44 -8.21
CA ARG A 151 -16.72 -3.49 -7.98
C ARG A 151 -17.10 -2.98 -6.60
N LEU A 152 -16.58 -1.80 -6.25
CA LEU A 152 -16.87 -1.17 -4.98
C LEU A 152 -18.36 -0.81 -4.88
N PRO A 153 -18.93 -0.77 -3.66
CA PRO A 153 -20.24 -0.18 -3.43
C PRO A 153 -20.26 1.32 -3.81
N PRO A 154 -21.45 1.95 -3.84
CA PRO A 154 -21.55 3.39 -4.05
C PRO A 154 -20.68 4.18 -3.06
N TRP A 155 -20.11 5.30 -3.52
CA TRP A 155 -19.16 6.10 -2.76
C TRP A 155 -19.63 6.53 -1.37
N GLU A 156 -20.93 6.81 -1.21
CA GLU A 156 -21.56 7.24 0.04
C GLU A 156 -21.90 6.08 1.00
N ALA A 157 -21.70 4.83 0.58
CA ALA A 157 -21.95 3.67 1.44
C ALA A 157 -20.94 3.64 2.59
N ARG A 158 -21.39 3.10 3.73
CA ARG A 158 -20.57 2.79 4.92
C ARG A 158 -20.67 1.29 5.17
#